data_AF-Q3Y2B4-F1
#
_entry.id   AF-Q3Y2B4-F1
#
_cell.length_a   1.000
_cell.length_b   1.000
_cell.length_c   1.000
_cell.angle_alpha   90.00
_cell.angle_beta   90.00
_cell.angle_gamma   90.00
#
_symmetry.space_group_name_H-M   'P 1'
#
loop_
_entity.id
_entity.type
_entity.pdbx_description
1 polymer ?
#
loop_
_entity_poly.entity_id
_entity_poly.type
_entity_poly.pdbx_seq_one_letter_code
_entity_poly.pdbx_strand_id
1 'polypeptide(L)'
;MCGRYFFDLESELLQNYYREAQTKQPKQAAELAAGEVFPSNLVVTLRKEEENILTPEIMKWGFTGFKKGQLMINARAETVEEKKTFHQPFLQNRCVFPMSGMKKKTNLCFQIRKK
;
A
#
# COMPACT_ATOMS: atom_id res chain seq x y z
N MET A 1 -5.30 -7.82 12.27
CA MET A 1 -4.40 -7.95 11.11
C MET A 1 -5.25 -8.00 9.86
N CYS A 2 -5.03 -7.06 8.95
CA CYS A 2 -5.75 -6.95 7.68
C CYS A 2 -5.06 -7.84 6.63
N GLY A 3 -5.83 -8.52 5.77
CA GLY A 3 -5.28 -9.43 4.75
C GLY A 3 -5.96 -9.32 3.38
N ARG A 4 -6.91 -8.39 3.26
CA ARG A 4 -7.58 -7.99 2.02
C ARG A 4 -8.30 -6.67 2.25
N TYR A 5 -8.44 -5.87 1.22
CA TYR A 5 -9.23 -4.63 1.24
C TYR A 5 -9.95 -4.44 -0.08
N PHE A 6 -10.84 -3.46 -0.16
CA PHE A 6 -11.57 -3.13 -1.37
C PHE A 6 -11.11 -1.79 -1.95
N PHE A 7 -10.85 -1.76 -3.25
CA PHE A 7 -10.51 -0.57 -4.01
C PHE A 7 -11.59 -0.37 -5.10
N ASP A 8 -12.59 0.45 -4.80
CA ASP A 8 -13.75 0.62 -5.67
C ASP A 8 -13.49 1.67 -6.75
N LEU A 9 -13.54 1.27 -8.03
CA LEU A 9 -13.37 2.18 -9.15
C LEU A 9 -14.63 2.99 -9.47
N GLU A 10 -15.76 2.71 -8.83
CA GLU A 10 -16.96 3.55 -8.89
C GLU A 10 -16.81 4.82 -8.02
N SER A 11 -15.85 4.84 -7.08
CA SER A 11 -15.47 6.05 -6.36
C SER A 11 -14.63 6.95 -7.25
N GLU A 12 -15.14 8.13 -7.59
CA GLU A 12 -14.44 9.13 -8.40
C GLU A 12 -13.03 9.44 -7.85
N LEU A 13 -12.91 9.59 -6.54
CA LEU A 13 -11.63 9.84 -5.87
C LEU A 13 -10.62 8.69 -6.12
N LEU A 14 -11.05 7.45 -5.93
CA LEU A 14 -10.17 6.29 -6.11
C LEU A 14 -9.85 6.06 -7.59
N GLN A 15 -10.82 6.30 -8.47
CA GLN A 15 -10.63 6.23 -9.91
C GLN A 15 -9.58 7.23 -10.38
N ASN A 16 -9.58 8.45 -9.84
CA ASN A 16 -8.57 9.46 -10.14
C ASN A 16 -7.18 9.03 -9.70
N TYR A 17 -7.03 8.51 -8.47
CA TYR A 17 -5.74 7.97 -8.01
C TYR A 17 -5.25 6.80 -8.85
N TYR A 18 -6.17 5.92 -9.28
CA TYR A 18 -5.86 4.79 -10.13
C TYR A 18 -5.30 5.23 -11.49
N ARG A 19 -5.99 6.15 -12.17
CA ARG A 19 -5.56 6.68 -13.47
C ARG A 19 -4.21 7.40 -13.37
N GLU A 20 -4.04 8.25 -12.36
CA GLU A 20 -2.79 8.97 -12.15
C GLU A 20 -1.61 8.01 -11.91
N ALA A 21 -1.79 6.98 -11.08
CA ALA A 21 -0.78 5.96 -10.84
C ALA A 21 -0.43 5.18 -12.14
N GLN A 22 -1.42 4.87 -12.98
CA GLN A 22 -1.19 4.23 -14.28
C GLN A 22 -0.39 5.13 -15.23
N THR A 23 -0.73 6.41 -15.31
CA THR A 23 0.00 7.39 -16.14
C THR A 23 1.45 7.54 -15.68
N LYS A 24 1.69 7.58 -14.36
CA LYS A 24 3.05 7.68 -13.78
C LYS A 24 3.86 6.39 -13.96
N GLN A 25 3.22 5.22 -13.92
CA GLN A 25 3.88 3.91 -13.93
C GLN A 25 3.29 2.95 -14.99
N PRO A 26 3.34 3.30 -16.29
CA PRO A 26 2.63 2.56 -17.35
C PRO A 26 3.07 1.11 -17.49
N LYS A 27 4.34 0.80 -17.18
CA LYS A 27 4.88 -0.57 -17.22
C LYS A 27 4.21 -1.51 -16.21
N GLN A 28 3.70 -0.98 -15.11
CA GLN A 28 3.04 -1.75 -14.03
C GLN A 28 1.52 -1.68 -14.12
N ALA A 29 0.98 -0.78 -14.95
CA ALA A 29 -0.45 -0.47 -15.02
C ALA A 29 -1.33 -1.66 -15.43
N ALA A 30 -0.79 -2.60 -16.22
CA ALA A 30 -1.52 -3.77 -16.70
C ALA A 30 -1.84 -4.80 -15.61
N GLU A 31 -1.05 -4.83 -14.53
CA GLU A 31 -1.20 -5.77 -13.41
C GLU A 31 -1.74 -5.10 -12.14
N LEU A 32 -2.11 -3.81 -12.22
CA LEU A 32 -2.62 -3.04 -11.10
C LEU A 32 -3.97 -3.58 -10.66
N ALA A 33 -4.11 -3.93 -9.38
CA ALA A 33 -5.32 -4.51 -8.83
C ALA A 33 -6.37 -3.45 -8.46
N ALA A 34 -7.64 -3.81 -8.65
CA ALA A 34 -8.83 -3.07 -8.21
C ALA A 34 -9.92 -4.07 -7.76
N GLY A 35 -10.98 -3.59 -7.12
CA GLY A 35 -12.00 -4.45 -6.50
C GLY A 35 -11.48 -5.07 -5.21
N GLU A 36 -11.57 -6.40 -5.05
CA GLU A 36 -10.99 -7.07 -3.88
C GLU A 36 -9.47 -7.27 -4.09
N VAL A 37 -8.67 -6.63 -3.24
CA VAL A 37 -7.21 -6.59 -3.35
C VAL A 37 -6.55 -7.50 -2.30
N PHE A 38 -5.53 -8.24 -2.72
CA PHE A 38 -4.83 -9.25 -1.94
C PHE A 38 -3.33 -8.96 -1.80
N PRO A 39 -2.67 -9.52 -0.78
CA PRO A 39 -1.22 -9.48 -0.69
C PRO A 39 -0.53 -9.92 -1.98
N SER A 40 0.64 -9.37 -2.24
CA SER A 40 1.46 -9.54 -3.45
C SER A 40 0.93 -8.88 -4.73
N ASN A 41 -0.30 -8.36 -4.75
CA ASN A 41 -0.77 -7.56 -5.88
C ASN A 41 0.04 -6.28 -6.04
N LEU A 42 0.06 -5.74 -7.25
CA LEU A 42 0.40 -4.34 -7.48
C LEU A 42 -0.81 -3.49 -7.06
N VAL A 43 -0.56 -2.46 -6.25
CA VAL A 43 -1.59 -1.65 -5.61
C VAL A 43 -1.26 -0.17 -5.71
N VAL A 44 -2.31 0.67 -5.69
CA VAL A 44 -2.17 2.12 -5.55
C VAL A 44 -1.82 2.45 -4.10
N THR A 45 -0.84 3.33 -3.92
CA THR A 45 -0.47 3.91 -2.62
C THR A 45 -0.26 5.39 -2.76
N LEU A 46 -0.57 6.15 -1.70
CA LEU A 46 -0.35 7.59 -1.66
C LEU A 46 0.91 7.88 -0.85
N ARG A 47 1.89 8.55 -1.47
CA ARG A 47 3.08 9.06 -0.81
C ARG A 47 2.98 10.58 -0.69
N LYS A 48 3.43 11.13 0.43
CA LYS A 48 3.66 12.58 0.54
C LYS A 48 4.91 12.95 -0.26
N GLU A 49 4.76 13.83 -1.24
CA GLU A 49 5.88 14.36 -2.03
C GLU A 49 6.33 15.71 -1.47
N GLU A 50 5.38 16.62 -1.26
CA GLU A 50 5.60 17.93 -0.67
C GLU A 50 4.57 18.20 0.44
N GLU A 51 4.67 19.36 1.09
CA GLU A 51 3.67 19.78 2.06
C GLU A 51 2.29 19.89 1.39
N ASN A 52 1.33 19.09 1.88
CA ASN A 52 -0.04 18.98 1.37
C ASN A 52 -0.22 18.35 -0.02
N ILE A 53 0.83 17.77 -0.62
CA ILE A 53 0.71 17.04 -1.90
C ILE A 53 0.86 15.53 -1.69
N LEU A 54 -0.21 14.79 -2.01
CA LEU A 54 -0.23 13.35 -2.03
C LEU A 54 -0.14 12.86 -3.48
N THR A 55 0.88 12.05 -3.75
CA THR A 55 1.14 11.46 -5.07
C THR A 55 0.79 9.97 -5.06
N PRO A 56 -0.13 9.51 -5.94
CA PRO A 56 -0.39 8.10 -6.18
C PRO A 56 0.77 7.40 -6.91
N GLU A 57 1.14 6.23 -6.41
CA GLU A 57 2.16 5.35 -7.01
C GLU A 57 1.74 3.88 -6.93
N ILE A 58 2.19 3.09 -7.90
CA ILE A 58 2.03 1.63 -7.93
C ILE A 58 3.17 0.97 -7.14
N MET A 59 2.82 0.08 -6.22
CA MET A 59 3.81 -0.77 -5.52
C MET A 59 3.29 -2.18 -5.31
N LYS A 60 4.21 -3.14 -5.11
CA LYS A 60 3.84 -4.50 -4.70
C LYS A 60 3.51 -4.55 -3.21
N TRP A 61 2.34 -5.07 -2.85
CA TRP A 61 1.95 -5.20 -1.45
C TRP A 61 2.68 -6.36 -0.75
N GLY A 62 3.66 -6.01 0.07
CA GLY A 62 4.31 -6.90 1.04
C GLY A 62 5.83 -6.85 0.99
N PHE A 63 6.46 -7.09 2.14
CA PHE A 63 7.91 -7.22 2.28
C PHE A 63 8.32 -8.67 2.12
N THR A 64 9.44 -8.92 1.44
CA THR A 64 10.08 -10.24 1.47
C THR A 64 10.50 -10.57 2.90
N GLY A 65 10.06 -11.73 3.39
CA GLY A 65 10.41 -12.27 4.70
C GLY A 65 11.82 -12.84 4.77
N PHE A 66 12.14 -13.41 5.93
CA PHE A 66 13.47 -14.00 6.18
C PHE A 66 13.62 -15.40 5.57
N LYS A 67 12.50 -16.09 5.36
CA LYS A 67 12.47 -17.41 4.71
C LYS A 67 12.09 -17.27 3.24
N LYS A 68 12.58 -18.20 2.40
CA LYS A 68 12.21 -18.28 0.99
C LYS A 68 10.69 -18.37 0.84
N GLY A 69 10.11 -17.48 0.04
CA GLY A 69 8.67 -17.42 -0.21
C GLY A 69 7.84 -16.79 0.92
N GLN A 70 8.45 -16.37 2.03
CA GLN A 70 7.72 -15.68 3.09
C GLN A 70 7.39 -14.25 2.66
N LEU A 71 6.14 -13.84 2.85
CA LEU A 71 5.66 -12.48 2.59
C LEU A 71 5.15 -11.86 3.90
N MET A 72 5.71 -10.72 4.28
CA MET A 72 5.29 -9.95 5.45
C MET A 72 4.40 -8.79 4.98
N ILE A 73 3.14 -8.82 5.38
CA ILE A 73 2.09 -7.96 4.80
C ILE A 73 1.58 -6.89 5.78
N ASN A 74 1.94 -7.03 7.06
CA ASN A 74 1.56 -6.16 8.17
C ASN A 74 2.79 -5.88 9.05
N ALA A 75 2.84 -4.69 9.61
CA ALA A 75 3.72 -4.34 10.72
C ALA A 75 2.86 -3.96 11.93
N ARG A 76 3.32 -4.28 13.14
CA ARG A 76 2.65 -3.91 14.40
C ARG A 76 3.11 -2.53 14.80
N ALA A 77 2.18 -1.61 15.05
CA ALA A 77 2.49 -0.22 15.41
C ALA A 77 3.38 -0.15 16.65
N GLU A 78 3.18 -1.06 17.60
CA GLU A 78 3.89 -1.14 18.87
C GLU A 78 5.39 -1.46 18.71
N THR A 79 5.81 -2.05 17.59
CA THR A 79 7.20 -2.53 17.39
C THR A 79 7.80 -2.12 16.05
N VAL A 80 7.09 -1.28 15.28
CA VAL A 80 7.47 -0.92 13.92
C VAL A 80 8.80 -0.18 13.85
N GLU A 81 9.07 0.65 14.87
CA GLU A 81 10.31 1.41 15.01
C GLU A 81 11.46 0.56 15.55
N GLU A 82 11.21 -0.56 16.22
CA GLU A 82 12.26 -1.40 16.80
C GLU A 82 12.75 -2.49 15.84
N LYS A 83 11.84 -3.01 15.00
CA LYS A 83 12.15 -4.12 14.10
C LYS A 83 12.98 -3.61 12.91
N LYS A 84 14.22 -4.09 12.78
CA LYS A 84 15.15 -3.77 11.67
C LYS A 84 14.51 -3.79 10.28
N THR A 85 13.59 -4.74 10.03
CA THR A 85 12.85 -4.86 8.77
C THR A 85 12.01 -3.64 8.42
N PHE A 86 11.41 -3.00 9.43
CA PHE A 86 10.44 -1.92 9.25
C PHE A 86 10.97 -0.56 9.67
N HIS A 87 12.02 -0.49 10.51
CA HIS A 87 12.56 0.77 11.05
C HIS A 87 12.85 1.83 9.98
N GLN A 88 13.75 1.55 9.03
CA GLN A 88 14.11 2.52 7.99
C GLN A 88 12.94 2.84 7.05
N PRO A 89 12.19 1.83 6.55
CA PRO A 89 10.97 2.08 5.80
C PRO A 89 9.94 2.96 6.55
N PHE A 90 9.78 2.78 7.86
CA PHE A 90 8.80 3.53 8.67
C PHE A 90 9.18 5.00 8.84
N LEU A 91 10.47 5.29 8.97
CA LEU A 91 10.95 6.66 9.10
C LEU A 91 10.88 7.43 7.78
N GLN A 92 11.16 6.77 6.66
CA GLN A 92 11.44 7.45 5.39
C GLN A 92 10.42 7.19 4.27
N ASN A 93 9.66 6.09 4.34
CA ASN A 93 8.87 5.57 3.22
C ASN A 93 7.45 5.20 3.65
N ARG A 94 6.81 6.06 4.46
CA ARG A 94 5.40 5.88 4.82
C ARG A 94 4.51 6.15 3.61
N CYS A 95 3.47 5.36 3.48
CA CYS A 95 2.44 5.54 2.46
C CYS A 95 1.07 5.23 3.06
N VAL A 96 0.04 5.69 2.37
CA VAL A 96 -1.35 5.36 2.71
C VAL A 96 -1.89 4.43 1.63
N PHE A 97 -2.64 3.41 2.05
CA PHE A 97 -3.39 2.57 1.13
C PHE A 97 -4.80 3.17 0.99
N PRO A 98 -5.11 3.84 -0.12
CA PRO A 98 -6.47 4.28 -0.39
C PRO A 98 -7.38 3.05 -0.56
N MET A 99 -8.52 3.04 0.10
CA MET A 99 -9.46 1.92 0.08
C MET A 99 -10.89 2.40 0.34
N SER A 100 -11.87 1.71 -0.24
CA SER A 100 -13.29 1.94 0.05
C SER A 100 -13.76 1.19 1.30
N GLY A 101 -13.02 0.16 1.69
CA GLY A 101 -13.37 -0.63 2.87
C GLY A 101 -12.42 -1.79 3.10
N MET A 102 -12.54 -2.43 4.27
CA MET A 102 -11.71 -3.56 4.67
C MET A 102 -12.53 -4.58 5.46
N LYS A 103 -12.28 -5.87 5.24
CA LYS A 103 -12.92 -6.93 6.04
C LYS A 103 -12.18 -7.11 7.37
N LYS A 104 -12.83 -6.67 8.47
CA LYS A 104 -12.59 -6.79 9.94
C LYS A 104 -12.01 -5.58 10.70
N LYS A 105 -12.62 -5.37 11.88
CA LYS A 105 -12.48 -4.32 12.90
C LYS A 105 -11.04 -4.10 13.39
N THR A 106 -10.28 -3.21 12.77
CA THR A 106 -9.29 -2.40 13.48
C THR A 106 -9.04 -1.14 12.67
N ASN A 107 -9.18 0.03 13.31
CA ASN A 107 -9.10 1.34 12.69
C ASN A 107 -7.73 1.50 12.00
N LEU A 108 -7.74 1.90 10.71
CA LEU A 108 -6.60 2.36 9.92
C LEU A 108 -5.42 1.35 9.75
N CYS A 109 -5.29 0.72 8.57
CA CYS A 109 -4.02 0.08 8.16
C CYS A 109 -3.10 1.17 7.56
N PHE A 110 -2.18 1.69 8.37
CA PHE A 110 -1.02 2.44 7.87
C PHE A 110 0.04 1.45 7.40
N GLN A 111 0.41 1.54 6.12
CA GLN A 111 1.38 0.64 5.52
C GLN A 111 2.69 1.36 5.21
N ILE A 112 3.75 0.57 5.21
CA ILE A 112 5.11 1.04 5.04
C ILE A 112 5.61 0.47 3.73
N ARG A 113 6.30 1.27 2.94
CA ARG A 113 6.83 0.85 1.65
C ARG A 113 8.32 0.56 1.75
N LYS A 114 8.76 -0.53 1.12
CA LYS A 114 10.18 -0.74 0.84
C LYS A 114 10.53 0.05 -0.43
N LYS A 115 11.63 0.80 -0.41
CA LYS A 115 12.16 1.48 -1.60
C LYS A 115 12.49 0.48 -2.69
#